data_AF-A0A5K7Z0E6-F1
#
_entry.id   AF-A0A5K7Z0E6-F1
#
_cell.length_a   1.000
_cell.length_b   1.000
_cell.length_c   1.000
_cell.angle_alpha   90.00
_cell.angle_beta   90.00
_cell.angle_gamma   90.00
#
_symmetry.space_group_name_H-M   'P 1'
#
loop_
_entity.id
_entity.type
_entity.pdbx_description
1 polymer ?
#
loop_
_entity_poly.entity_id
_entity_poly.type
_entity_poly.pdbx_seq_one_letter_code
_entity_poly.pdbx_strand_id
1 'polypeptide(L)'
;MGNSEVEVVDPLTEQEQNRLEELERVVFEGMKGPFDSGLALREIHGEKYYRKTHPTFEVYVESKFGISRQTAYRLIDAANVFENVTHGLQNPPSGSDISPFLCLPSNERQIRSMAKLSGPEEQIEVWQRAVQTSPKGKPTGAHVKKLVNEKLGVTLQRTGTKITQAARELPEDFVEAFLTITEKLFTAKKNNFKGIDRKKVIEFIERLRRFIED
;
A
#
# COMPACT_ATOMS: atom_id res chain seq x y z
N MET A 1 -18.32 -23.96 37.96
CA MET A 1 -17.14 -23.15 38.36
C MET A 1 -16.06 -23.46 37.35
N GLY A 2 -15.87 -22.59 36.36
CA GLY A 2 -14.91 -22.83 35.29
C GLY A 2 -13.50 -22.61 35.82
N ASN A 3 -12.66 -23.64 35.72
CA ASN A 3 -11.22 -23.54 35.91
C ASN A 3 -10.70 -22.41 35.02
N SER A 4 -10.37 -21.28 35.64
CA SER A 4 -9.61 -20.21 34.99
C SER A 4 -8.16 -20.65 35.07
N GLU A 5 -7.72 -21.33 34.02
CA GLU A 5 -6.32 -21.71 33.82
C GLU A 5 -5.53 -20.41 33.73
N VAL A 6 -4.79 -20.09 34.80
CA VAL A 6 -3.95 -18.90 34.88
C VAL A 6 -2.80 -19.13 33.90
N GLU A 7 -2.86 -18.50 32.73
CA GLU A 7 -1.75 -18.50 31.78
C GLU A 7 -0.50 -17.96 32.50
N VAL A 8 0.45 -18.85 32.76
CA VAL A 8 1.75 -18.49 33.33
C VAL A 8 2.53 -17.76 32.22
N VAL A 9 2.54 -16.43 32.29
CA VAL A 9 3.31 -15.61 31.36
C VAL A 9 4.79 -15.79 31.66
N ASP A 10 5.54 -16.39 30.74
CA ASP A 10 6.98 -16.62 30.89
C ASP A 10 7.73 -15.27 30.98
N PRO A 11 8.46 -15.01 32.08
CA PRO A 11 9.16 -13.74 32.27
C PRO A 11 10.22 -13.52 31.19
N LEU A 12 10.43 -12.25 30.82
CA LEU A 12 11.55 -11.86 29.94
C LEU A 12 12.88 -12.23 30.60
N THR A 13 13.78 -12.80 29.81
CA THR A 13 15.20 -12.96 30.18
C THR A 13 15.88 -11.59 30.29
N GLU A 14 17.04 -11.54 30.96
CA GLU A 14 17.85 -10.30 31.04
C GLU A 14 18.24 -9.78 29.65
N GLN A 15 18.53 -10.68 28.70
CA GLN A 15 18.87 -10.30 27.33
C GLN A 15 17.68 -9.65 26.61
N GLU A 16 16.48 -10.23 26.73
CA GLU A 16 15.27 -9.65 26.14
C GLU A 16 14.90 -8.31 26.79
N GLN A 17 15.10 -8.18 28.10
CA GLN A 17 14.86 -6.92 28.81
C GLN A 17 15.81 -5.81 28.31
N ASN A 18 17.11 -6.11 28.18
CA ASN A 18 18.08 -5.18 27.62
C ASN A 18 17.73 -4.80 26.18
N ARG A 19 17.35 -5.79 25.35
CA ARG A 19 16.93 -5.56 23.96
C ARG A 19 15.67 -4.72 23.87
N LEU A 20 14.68 -4.95 24.72
CA LEU A 20 13.47 -4.14 24.81
C LEU A 20 13.80 -2.69 25.13
N GLU A 21 14.71 -2.44 26.09
CA GLU A 21 15.13 -1.08 26.43
C GLU A 21 15.82 -0.35 25.28
N GLU A 22 16.64 -1.05 24.49
CA GLU A 22 17.22 -0.50 23.26
C GLU A 22 16.13 -0.13 22.25
N LEU A 23 15.18 -1.03 22.00
CA LEU A 23 14.10 -0.82 21.03
C LEU A 23 13.17 0.31 21.48
N GLU A 24 12.83 0.38 22.78
CA GLU A 24 12.05 1.49 23.36
C GLU A 24 12.75 2.83 23.10
N ARG A 25 14.07 2.92 23.29
CA ARG A 25 14.85 4.13 22.97
C ARG A 25 14.78 4.46 21.48
N VAL A 26 14.90 3.48 20.59
CA VAL A 26 14.77 3.72 19.13
C VAL A 26 13.40 4.29 18.78
N VAL A 27 12.32 3.79 19.40
CA VAL A 27 10.97 4.32 19.18
C VAL A 27 10.81 5.74 19.72
N PHE A 28 11.33 6.04 20.93
CA PHE A 28 11.26 7.38 21.54
C PHE A 28 12.12 8.41 20.81
N GLU A 29 13.35 8.06 20.49
CA GLU A 29 14.29 8.97 19.87
C GLU A 29 13.89 9.24 18.42
N GLY A 30 13.35 8.25 17.70
CA GLY A 30 12.90 8.41 16.31
C GLY A 30 13.97 8.93 15.33
N MET A 31 15.25 8.90 15.72
CA MET A 31 16.21 9.93 15.27
C MET A 31 17.36 9.49 14.36
N LYS A 32 17.49 8.22 13.96
CA LYS A 32 18.69 7.80 13.19
C LYS A 32 18.43 7.47 11.72
N GLY A 33 17.26 6.95 11.37
CA GLY A 33 16.92 6.57 10.00
C GLY A 33 15.42 6.67 9.71
N PRO A 34 15.04 6.87 8.43
CA PRO A 34 13.66 6.75 8.03
C PRO A 34 13.22 5.31 8.34
N PHE A 35 12.10 5.15 9.05
CA PHE A 35 11.48 3.85 9.37
C PHE A 35 12.03 3.07 10.58
N ASP A 36 13.08 3.53 11.27
CA ASP A 36 13.66 2.83 12.44
C ASP A 36 12.62 2.52 13.52
N SER A 37 11.75 3.48 13.85
CA SER A 37 10.68 3.27 14.84
C SER A 37 9.72 2.17 14.40
N GLY A 38 9.45 2.01 13.11
CA GLY A 38 8.61 0.94 12.58
C GLY A 38 9.28 -0.43 12.69
N LEU A 39 10.59 -0.51 12.44
CA LEU A 39 11.38 -1.73 12.62
C LEU A 39 11.43 -2.15 14.09
N ALA A 40 11.67 -1.20 15.00
CA ALA A 40 11.68 -1.45 16.42
C ALA A 40 10.32 -1.92 16.94
N LEU A 41 9.23 -1.24 16.54
CA LEU A 41 7.86 -1.65 16.87
C LEU A 41 7.54 -3.05 16.34
N ARG A 42 8.04 -3.41 15.15
CA ARG A 42 7.85 -4.74 14.56
C ARG A 42 8.53 -5.82 15.40
N GLU A 43 9.77 -5.58 15.84
CA GLU A 43 10.52 -6.52 16.68
C GLU A 43 9.85 -6.69 18.05
N ILE A 44 9.48 -5.57 18.72
CA ILE A 44 8.73 -5.61 19.98
C ILE A 44 7.43 -6.41 19.84
N HIS A 45 6.70 -6.22 18.74
CA HIS A 45 5.45 -6.93 18.46
C HIS A 45 5.67 -8.42 18.22
N GLY A 46 6.65 -8.77 17.38
CA GLY A 46 6.95 -10.15 16.96
C GLY A 46 7.47 -11.01 18.10
N GLU A 47 8.42 -10.50 18.88
CA GLU A 47 9.03 -11.19 20.02
C GLU A 47 8.19 -11.08 21.31
N LYS A 48 7.05 -10.37 21.24
CA LYS A 48 6.13 -10.13 22.35
C LYS A 48 6.84 -9.58 23.59
N TYR A 49 7.81 -8.67 23.44
CA TYR A 49 8.55 -8.10 24.56
C TYR A 49 7.66 -7.34 25.57
N TYR A 50 6.44 -6.98 25.19
CA TYR A 50 5.45 -6.38 26.08
C TYR A 50 4.81 -7.37 27.08
N ARG A 51 4.92 -8.69 26.87
CA ARG A 51 4.17 -9.74 27.58
C ARG A 51 4.25 -9.67 29.11
N LYS A 52 5.39 -9.22 29.65
CA LYS A 52 5.61 -9.08 31.09
C LYS A 52 4.74 -8.01 31.76
N THR A 53 4.37 -6.95 31.03
CA THR A 53 3.76 -5.75 31.61
C THR A 53 2.39 -5.42 31.03
N HIS A 54 2.11 -5.85 29.81
CA HIS A 54 0.89 -5.51 29.10
C HIS A 54 0.29 -6.75 28.43
N PRO A 55 -1.04 -6.91 28.46
CA PRO A 55 -1.71 -8.08 27.91
C PRO A 55 -1.67 -8.11 26.37
N THR A 56 -1.58 -6.95 25.72
CA THR A 56 -1.46 -6.84 24.26
C THR A 56 -0.47 -5.76 23.86
N PHE A 57 0.01 -5.87 22.64
CA PHE A 57 0.89 -4.87 22.03
C PHE A 57 0.22 -3.50 21.96
N GLU A 58 -1.09 -3.45 21.71
CA GLU A 58 -1.84 -2.19 21.64
C GLU A 58 -1.83 -1.42 22.95
N VAL A 59 -2.10 -2.10 24.06
CA VAL A 59 -2.07 -1.46 25.38
C VAL A 59 -0.65 -1.00 25.69
N TYR A 60 0.36 -1.79 25.30
CA TYR A 60 1.75 -1.44 25.47
C TYR A 60 2.14 -0.16 24.70
N VAL A 61 1.84 -0.05 23.40
CA VAL A 61 2.25 1.12 22.61
C VAL A 61 1.50 2.39 23.01
N GLU A 62 0.26 2.27 23.45
CA GLU A 62 -0.52 3.38 23.97
C GLU A 62 0.05 3.87 25.31
N SER A 63 0.30 2.95 26.24
CA SER A 63 0.87 3.23 27.57
C SER A 63 2.29 3.79 27.50
N LYS A 64 3.17 3.18 26.69
CA LYS A 64 4.60 3.53 26.62
C LYS A 64 4.87 4.74 25.74
N PHE A 65 4.26 4.82 24.56
CA PHE A 65 4.62 5.82 23.55
C PHE A 65 3.52 6.84 23.27
N GLY A 66 2.32 6.67 23.84
CA GLY A 66 1.19 7.56 23.59
C GLY A 66 0.67 7.51 22.14
N ILE A 67 0.95 6.43 21.40
CA ILE A 67 0.50 6.27 20.01
C ILE A 67 -0.65 5.28 19.92
N SER A 68 -1.60 5.57 19.04
CA SER A 68 -2.71 4.64 18.80
C SER A 68 -2.22 3.36 18.13
N ARG A 69 -2.95 2.26 18.35
CA ARG A 69 -2.84 1.00 17.60
C ARG A 69 -2.62 1.22 16.10
N GLN A 70 -3.49 2.02 15.49
CA GLN A 70 -3.44 2.28 14.05
C GLN A 70 -2.12 2.95 13.63
N THR A 71 -1.58 3.84 14.45
CA THR A 71 -0.30 4.49 14.18
C THR A 71 0.84 3.50 14.27
N ALA A 72 0.87 2.64 15.29
CA ALA A 72 1.90 1.62 15.47
C ALA A 72 1.95 0.66 14.27
N TYR A 73 0.81 0.06 13.91
CA TYR A 73 0.75 -0.84 12.75
C TYR A 73 1.10 -0.14 11.43
N ARG A 74 0.68 1.12 11.24
CA ARG A 74 1.06 1.89 10.04
C ARG A 74 2.58 2.10 9.95
N LEU A 75 3.27 2.32 11.06
CA LEU A 75 4.73 2.45 11.08
C LEU A 75 5.42 1.12 10.75
N ILE A 76 4.92 0.01 11.31
CA ILE A 76 5.38 -1.35 11.00
C ILE A 76 5.21 -1.66 9.51
N ASP A 77 4.02 -1.42 8.96
CA ASP A 77 3.71 -1.65 7.55
C ASP A 77 4.63 -0.85 6.63
N ALA A 78 4.89 0.41 6.98
CA ALA A 78 5.76 1.27 6.19
C ALA A 78 7.22 0.79 6.23
N ALA A 79 7.70 0.33 7.39
CA ALA A 79 9.03 -0.26 7.51
C ALA A 79 9.17 -1.55 6.68
N ASN A 80 8.16 -2.41 6.68
CA ASN A 80 8.12 -3.61 5.82
C ASN A 80 8.21 -3.26 4.33
N VAL A 81 7.43 -2.26 3.87
CA VAL A 81 7.51 -1.80 2.48
C VAL A 81 8.88 -1.22 2.16
N PHE A 82 9.47 -0.45 3.08
CA PHE A 82 10.79 0.13 2.89
C PHE A 82 11.86 -0.94 2.71
N GLU A 83 11.87 -1.99 3.53
CA GLU A 83 12.78 -3.13 3.38
C GLU A 83 12.59 -3.82 2.02
N ASN A 84 11.34 -4.13 1.63
CA ASN A 84 11.04 -4.77 0.35
C ASN A 84 11.58 -3.96 -0.84
N VAL A 85 11.33 -2.64 -0.82
CA VAL A 85 11.81 -1.72 -1.86
C VAL A 85 13.34 -1.62 -1.85
N THR A 86 13.96 -1.55 -0.67
CA THR A 86 15.41 -1.45 -0.53
C THR A 86 16.09 -2.71 -1.06
N HIS A 87 15.62 -3.90 -0.67
CA HIS A 87 16.13 -5.18 -1.18
C HIS A 87 15.93 -5.31 -2.69
N GLY A 88 14.76 -4.94 -3.21
CA GLY A 88 14.47 -5.00 -4.65
C GLY A 88 15.30 -4.04 -5.52
N LEU A 89 15.86 -2.98 -4.93
CA LEU A 89 16.67 -1.98 -5.64
C LEU A 89 18.19 -2.21 -5.52
N GLN A 90 18.63 -3.25 -4.80
CA GLN A 90 20.06 -3.63 -4.73
C GLN A 90 20.63 -4.04 -6.10
N ASN A 91 19.77 -4.36 -7.08
CA ASN A 91 20.13 -4.63 -8.48
C ASN A 91 19.43 -3.62 -9.41
N PRO A 92 19.98 -2.41 -9.63
CA PRO A 92 19.40 -1.47 -10.58
C PRO A 92 19.46 -2.04 -12.00
N PRO A 93 18.42 -1.84 -12.85
CA PRO A 93 18.51 -2.16 -14.27
C PRO A 93 19.67 -1.39 -14.91
N SER A 94 20.59 -2.10 -15.56
CA SER A 94 21.68 -1.49 -16.33
C SER A 94 21.12 -0.46 -17.31
N GLY A 95 21.50 0.82 -17.16
CA GLY A 95 21.14 1.89 -18.11
C GLY A 95 20.31 3.06 -17.58
N SER A 96 20.06 3.17 -16.27
CA SER A 96 19.47 4.40 -15.69
C SER A 96 20.55 5.35 -15.16
N ASP A 97 20.59 6.59 -15.67
CA ASP A 97 21.45 7.69 -15.16
C ASP A 97 21.09 8.16 -13.73
N ILE A 98 20.18 7.46 -13.05
CA ILE A 98 19.68 7.81 -11.72
C ILE A 98 20.33 6.89 -10.70
N SER A 99 21.10 7.47 -9.77
CA SER A 99 21.75 6.74 -8.68
C SER A 99 20.72 5.94 -7.84
N PRO A 100 20.97 4.65 -7.53
CA PRO A 100 20.06 3.82 -6.73
C PRO A 100 19.73 4.42 -5.35
N PHE A 101 20.66 5.16 -4.75
CA PHE A 101 20.50 5.79 -3.44
C PHE A 101 19.61 7.04 -3.46
N LEU A 102 19.48 7.72 -4.61
CA LEU A 102 18.60 8.90 -4.73
C LEU A 102 17.11 8.51 -4.84
N CYS A 103 16.84 7.20 -4.97
CA CYS A 103 15.53 6.64 -5.32
C CYS A 103 14.82 5.96 -4.13
N LEU A 104 15.40 5.92 -2.93
CA LEU A 104 14.76 5.28 -1.78
C LEU A 104 13.66 6.16 -1.16
N PRO A 105 12.62 5.56 -0.55
CA PRO A 105 11.65 6.31 0.23
C PRO A 105 12.33 7.07 1.37
N SER A 106 11.99 8.34 1.50
CA SER A 106 12.52 9.23 2.55
C SER A 106 11.60 9.34 3.75
N ASN A 107 10.32 8.98 3.62
CA ASN A 107 9.35 9.02 4.72
C ASN A 107 8.17 8.06 4.51
N GLU A 108 7.49 7.73 5.62
CA GLU A 108 6.30 6.87 5.63
C GLU A 108 5.20 7.32 4.69
N ARG A 109 4.98 8.63 4.56
CA ARG A 109 3.88 9.16 3.75
C ARG A 109 4.02 8.81 2.28
N GLN A 110 5.23 8.60 1.78
CA GLN A 110 5.48 8.20 0.40
C GLN A 110 4.99 6.78 0.11
N ILE A 111 5.15 5.85 1.05
CA ILE A 111 4.98 4.42 0.79
C ILE A 111 3.81 3.76 1.52
N ARG A 112 3.18 4.46 2.47
CA ARG A 112 2.04 3.92 3.24
C ARG A 112 0.91 3.33 2.40
N SER A 113 0.67 3.85 1.20
CA SER A 113 -0.37 3.31 0.32
C SER A 113 -0.02 1.94 -0.24
N MET A 114 1.27 1.63 -0.38
CA MET A 114 1.78 0.40 -0.96
C MET A 114 1.62 -0.81 -0.04
N ALA A 115 1.38 -0.61 1.26
CA ALA A 115 1.03 -1.68 2.20
C ALA A 115 -0.26 -2.44 1.80
N LYS A 116 -1.06 -1.88 0.87
CA LYS A 116 -2.27 -2.53 0.32
C LYS A 116 -2.00 -3.48 -0.85
N LEU A 117 -0.77 -3.50 -1.37
CA LEU A 117 -0.37 -4.37 -2.47
C LEU A 117 -0.15 -5.79 -1.96
N SER A 118 -0.31 -6.78 -2.84
CA SER A 118 -0.42 -8.19 -2.46
C SER A 118 0.91 -8.79 -1.98
N GLY A 119 2.05 -8.17 -2.33
CA GLY A 119 3.36 -8.65 -1.92
C GLY A 119 4.53 -7.75 -2.37
N PRO A 120 5.77 -8.16 -2.04
CA PRO A 120 6.98 -7.38 -2.30
C PRO A 120 7.20 -7.03 -3.77
N GLU A 121 6.92 -7.95 -4.70
CA GLU A 121 7.11 -7.72 -6.14
C GLU A 121 6.30 -6.53 -6.65
N GLU A 122 5.01 -6.46 -6.29
CA GLU A 122 4.15 -5.33 -6.68
C GLU A 122 4.60 -4.02 -6.05
N GLN A 123 5.10 -4.07 -4.81
CA GLN A 123 5.64 -2.88 -4.13
C GLN A 123 6.89 -2.36 -4.85
N ILE A 124 7.82 -3.24 -5.21
CA ILE A 124 9.03 -2.90 -5.96
C ILE A 124 8.65 -2.29 -7.33
N GLU A 125 7.76 -2.94 -8.08
CA GLU A 125 7.31 -2.48 -9.40
C GLU A 125 6.66 -1.08 -9.32
N VAL A 126 5.73 -0.89 -8.38
CA VAL A 126 5.03 0.39 -8.21
C VAL A 126 6.01 1.49 -7.82
N TRP A 127 6.98 1.20 -6.96
CA TRP A 127 7.98 2.19 -6.56
C TRP A 127 8.93 2.55 -7.70
N GLN A 128 9.45 1.56 -8.45
CA GLN A 128 10.27 1.80 -9.64
C GLN A 128 9.54 2.68 -10.66
N ARG A 129 8.27 2.38 -10.94
CA ARG A 129 7.44 3.20 -11.82
C ARG A 129 7.23 4.60 -11.25
N ALA A 130 7.06 4.73 -9.93
CA ALA A 130 6.94 6.03 -9.28
C ALA A 130 8.20 6.88 -9.48
N VAL A 131 9.39 6.31 -9.30
CA VAL A 131 10.67 6.99 -9.53
C VAL A 131 10.79 7.44 -10.98
N GLN A 132 10.55 6.53 -11.94
CA GLN A 132 10.66 6.83 -13.38
C GLN A 132 9.71 7.94 -13.86
N THR A 133 8.52 8.03 -13.25
CA THR A 133 7.48 8.98 -13.67
C THR A 133 7.43 10.26 -12.84
N SER A 134 8.31 10.39 -11.84
CA SER A 134 8.37 11.57 -10.98
C SER A 134 9.39 12.59 -11.47
N PRO A 135 9.11 13.90 -11.33
CA PRO A 135 10.12 14.92 -11.57
C PRO A 135 11.39 14.67 -10.76
N LYS A 136 12.55 14.61 -11.43
CA LYS A 136 13.87 14.36 -10.81
C LYS A 136 13.96 13.05 -9.99
N GLY A 137 13.12 12.06 -10.27
CA GLY A 137 13.15 10.79 -9.55
C GLY A 137 12.72 10.87 -8.08
N LYS A 138 11.94 11.90 -7.69
CA LYS A 138 11.48 12.12 -6.32
C LYS A 138 9.96 11.94 -6.18
N PRO A 139 9.46 10.71 -5.92
CA PRO A 139 8.04 10.46 -5.78
C PRO A 139 7.42 11.18 -4.59
N THR A 140 6.22 11.72 -4.77
CA THR A 140 5.37 12.17 -3.65
C THR A 140 4.42 11.04 -3.23
N GLY A 141 3.95 11.06 -1.98
CA GLY A 141 2.97 10.07 -1.52
C GLY A 141 1.64 10.12 -2.29
N ALA A 142 1.26 11.28 -2.84
CA ALA A 142 0.09 11.40 -3.71
C ALA A 142 0.29 10.67 -5.05
N HIS A 143 1.49 10.82 -5.63
CA HIS A 143 1.86 10.14 -6.88
C HIS A 143 1.90 8.62 -6.70
N VAL A 144 2.58 8.14 -5.65
CA VAL A 144 2.64 6.71 -5.33
C VAL A 144 1.24 6.14 -5.09
N LYS A 145 0.40 6.84 -4.32
CA LYS A 145 -1.00 6.43 -4.09
C LYS A 145 -1.81 6.32 -5.37
N LYS A 146 -1.59 7.20 -6.35
CA LYS A 146 -2.22 7.12 -7.68
C LYS A 146 -1.83 5.81 -8.37
N LEU A 147 -0.54 5.49 -8.41
CA LEU A 147 -0.03 4.26 -9.04
C LEU A 147 -0.51 2.99 -8.33
N VAL A 148 -0.58 3.00 -6.99
CA VAL A 148 -1.18 1.89 -6.22
C VAL A 148 -2.65 1.70 -6.62
N ASN A 149 -3.44 2.78 -6.69
CA ASN A 149 -4.85 2.68 -7.09
C ASN A 149 -5.03 2.20 -8.54
N GLU A 150 -4.10 2.54 -9.44
CA GLU A 150 -4.06 1.99 -10.80
C GLU A 150 -3.78 0.48 -10.77
N LYS A 151 -2.77 0.04 -10.02
CA LYS A 151 -2.40 -1.38 -9.87
C LYS A 151 -3.54 -2.21 -9.28
N LEU A 152 -4.20 -1.70 -8.25
CA LEU A 152 -5.36 -2.34 -7.61
C LEU A 152 -6.65 -2.23 -8.43
N GLY A 153 -6.65 -1.56 -9.59
CA GLY A 153 -7.85 -1.37 -10.41
C GLY A 153 -8.95 -0.50 -9.76
N VAL A 154 -8.69 0.15 -8.63
CA VAL A 154 -9.66 0.97 -7.88
C VAL A 154 -10.21 2.12 -8.75
N THR A 155 -9.38 2.71 -9.61
CA THR A 155 -9.82 3.76 -10.54
C THR A 155 -10.80 3.22 -11.59
N LEU A 156 -10.58 2.00 -12.08
CA LEU A 156 -11.48 1.32 -13.02
C LEU A 156 -12.78 0.96 -12.33
N GLN A 157 -12.71 0.35 -11.14
CA GLN A 157 -13.88 0.00 -10.34
C GLN A 157 -14.75 1.23 -10.03
N ARG A 158 -14.17 2.35 -9.57
CA ARG A 158 -14.93 3.59 -9.31
C ARG A 158 -15.60 4.16 -10.56
N THR A 159 -14.89 4.16 -11.69
CA THR A 159 -15.46 4.61 -12.97
C THR A 159 -16.61 3.70 -13.39
N GLY A 160 -16.43 2.38 -13.22
CA GLY A 160 -17.46 1.36 -13.44
C GLY A 160 -18.68 1.57 -12.58
N THR A 161 -18.49 1.71 -11.27
CA THR A 161 -19.58 1.97 -10.33
C THR A 161 -20.38 3.22 -10.70
N LYS A 162 -19.71 4.30 -11.14
CA LYS A 162 -20.41 5.51 -11.61
C LYS A 162 -21.21 5.27 -12.90
N ILE A 163 -20.63 4.56 -13.88
CA ILE A 163 -21.31 4.21 -15.13
C ILE A 163 -22.52 3.31 -14.83
N THR A 164 -22.33 2.26 -14.03
CA THR A 164 -23.41 1.36 -13.59
C THR A 164 -24.48 2.09 -12.80
N GLN A 165 -24.11 3.04 -11.93
CA GLN A 165 -25.07 3.83 -11.17
C GLN A 165 -25.92 4.71 -12.08
N ALA A 166 -25.30 5.39 -13.06
CA ALA A 166 -26.03 6.18 -14.05
C ALA A 166 -26.93 5.31 -14.93
N ALA A 167 -26.50 4.08 -15.24
CA ALA A 167 -27.29 3.14 -16.03
C ALA A 167 -28.57 2.68 -15.31
N ARG A 168 -28.62 2.66 -13.96
CA ARG A 168 -29.81 2.21 -13.20
C ARG A 168 -31.08 3.01 -13.46
N GLU A 169 -30.95 4.20 -14.07
CA GLU A 169 -32.08 5.04 -14.47
C GLU A 169 -32.64 4.66 -15.85
N LEU A 170 -32.03 3.68 -16.53
CA LEU A 170 -32.38 3.21 -17.88
C LEU A 170 -33.19 1.91 -17.86
N PRO A 171 -33.90 1.56 -18.95
CA PRO A 171 -34.52 0.26 -19.15
C PRO A 171 -33.54 -0.92 -19.01
N GLU A 172 -34.04 -2.07 -18.56
CA GLU A 172 -33.23 -3.25 -18.18
C GLU A 172 -32.34 -3.78 -19.32
N ASP A 173 -32.87 -3.84 -20.53
CA ASP A 173 -32.16 -4.25 -21.74
C ASP A 173 -31.00 -3.30 -22.08
N PHE A 174 -31.20 -1.99 -21.89
CA PHE A 174 -30.12 -1.01 -22.01
C PHE A 174 -29.06 -1.18 -20.93
N VAL A 175 -29.47 -1.41 -19.67
CA VAL A 175 -28.53 -1.66 -18.56
C VAL A 175 -27.63 -2.85 -18.87
N GLU A 176 -28.19 -3.96 -19.34
CA GLU A 176 -27.42 -5.16 -19.68
C GLU A 176 -26.40 -4.89 -20.79
N ALA A 177 -26.81 -4.18 -21.85
CA ALA A 177 -25.92 -3.79 -22.95
C ALA A 177 -24.78 -2.88 -22.46
N PHE A 178 -25.09 -1.87 -21.63
CA PHE A 178 -24.08 -0.95 -21.09
C PHE A 178 -23.10 -1.64 -20.14
N LEU A 179 -23.57 -2.54 -19.29
CA LEU A 179 -22.72 -3.32 -18.39
C LEU A 179 -21.75 -4.20 -19.19
N THR A 180 -22.25 -4.88 -20.22
CA THR A 180 -21.44 -5.71 -21.10
C THR A 180 -20.34 -4.89 -21.77
N ILE A 181 -20.68 -3.75 -22.37
CA ILE A 181 -19.70 -2.86 -23.03
C ILE A 181 -18.66 -2.35 -22.02
N THR A 182 -19.11 -1.95 -20.82
CA THR A 182 -18.24 -1.44 -19.75
C THR A 182 -17.23 -2.50 -19.30
N GLU A 183 -17.67 -3.75 -19.11
CA GLU A 183 -16.80 -4.87 -18.75
C GLU A 183 -15.75 -5.16 -19.83
N LYS A 184 -16.16 -5.17 -21.11
CA LYS A 184 -15.23 -5.37 -22.23
C LYS A 184 -14.20 -4.24 -22.31
N LEU A 185 -14.61 -2.99 -22.11
CA LEU A 185 -13.70 -1.84 -22.07
C LEU A 185 -12.73 -1.89 -20.89
N PHE A 186 -13.17 -2.34 -19.71
CA PHE A 186 -12.27 -2.54 -18.56
C PHE A 186 -11.28 -3.66 -18.79
N THR A 187 -11.71 -4.78 -19.36
CA THR A 187 -10.84 -5.88 -19.74
C THR A 187 -9.80 -5.42 -20.76
N ALA A 188 -10.24 -4.71 -21.80
CA ALA A 188 -9.34 -4.12 -22.81
C ALA A 188 -8.33 -3.18 -22.15
N LYS A 189 -8.77 -2.30 -21.25
CA LYS A 189 -7.88 -1.35 -20.56
C LYS A 189 -6.90 -2.03 -19.60
N LYS A 190 -7.31 -3.08 -18.87
CA LYS A 190 -6.42 -3.89 -18.01
C LYS A 190 -5.30 -4.54 -18.84
N ASN A 191 -5.61 -4.95 -20.06
CA ASN A 191 -4.65 -5.51 -21.01
C ASN A 191 -3.98 -4.46 -21.90
N ASN A 192 -4.01 -3.18 -21.50
CA ASN A 192 -3.43 -2.05 -22.24
C ASN A 192 -3.86 -1.98 -23.72
N PHE A 193 -5.11 -2.33 -24.01
CA PHE A 193 -5.69 -2.44 -25.35
C PHE A 193 -4.89 -3.34 -26.31
N LYS A 194 -4.17 -4.34 -25.80
CA LYS A 194 -3.43 -5.29 -26.65
C LYS A 194 -4.39 -5.97 -27.64
N GLY A 195 -4.10 -5.81 -28.93
CA GLY A 195 -4.92 -6.35 -30.02
C GLY A 195 -6.20 -5.56 -30.35
N ILE A 196 -6.44 -4.41 -29.69
CA ILE A 196 -7.62 -3.56 -29.92
C ILE A 196 -7.15 -2.15 -30.30
N ASP A 197 -7.61 -1.65 -31.45
CA ASP A 197 -7.34 -0.27 -31.86
C ASP A 197 -8.18 0.71 -31.02
N ARG A 198 -7.53 1.32 -30.03
CA ARG A 198 -8.15 2.30 -29.14
C ARG A 198 -8.78 3.48 -29.89
N LYS A 199 -8.19 3.92 -31.01
CA LYS A 199 -8.73 5.06 -31.78
C LYS A 199 -10.06 4.69 -32.42
N LYS A 200 -10.15 3.49 -33.01
CA LYS A 200 -11.41 2.99 -33.59
C LYS A 200 -12.51 2.82 -32.56
N VAL A 201 -12.17 2.34 -31.35
CA VAL A 201 -13.14 2.25 -30.24
C VAL A 201 -13.70 3.62 -29.87
N ILE A 202 -12.83 4.63 -29.74
CA ILE A 202 -13.26 6.00 -29.45
C ILE A 202 -14.14 6.55 -30.58
N GLU A 203 -13.72 6.37 -31.83
CA GLU A 203 -14.48 6.84 -33.00
C GLU A 203 -15.88 6.22 -33.03
N PHE A 204 -16.00 4.94 -32.73
CA PHE A 204 -17.29 4.25 -32.64
C PHE A 204 -18.19 4.85 -31.54
N ILE A 205 -17.65 5.09 -30.35
CA ILE A 205 -18.40 5.72 -29.24
C ILE A 205 -18.87 7.13 -29.62
N GLU A 206 -18.02 7.93 -30.27
CA GLU A 206 -18.39 9.27 -30.74
C GLU A 206 -19.45 9.25 -31.87
N ARG A 207 -19.52 8.18 -32.66
CA ARG A 207 -20.60 7.99 -33.64
C ARG A 207 -21.92 7.65 -32.96
N LEU A 208 -21.90 6.76 -31.96
CA LEU A 208 -23.09 6.44 -31.16
C LEU A 208 -23.61 7.67 -30.40
N ARG A 209 -22.71 8.46 -29.83
CA ARG A 209 -23.07 9.71 -29.17
C ARG A 209 -23.81 10.65 -30.13
N ARG A 210 -23.25 10.90 -31.32
CA ARG A 210 -23.89 11.74 -32.34
C ARG A 210 -25.26 11.22 -32.74
N PHE A 211 -25.40 9.91 -32.95
CA PHE A 211 -26.68 9.27 -33.26
C PHE A 211 -27.76 9.47 -32.18
N ILE A 212 -27.38 9.64 -30.91
CA ILE A 212 -28.32 9.91 -29.81
C ILE A 212 -28.67 11.41 -29.72
N GLU A 213 -27.76 12.29 -30.14
CA GLU A 213 -27.94 13.75 -30.11
C GLU A 213 -28.73 14.27 -31.33
N ASP A 214 -28.71 13.55 -32.45
CA ASP A 214 -29.48 13.83 -33.68
C ASP A 214 -30.97 13.44 -33.57
#